data_AF-A0AAU5KAU7-F1
#
_entry.id   AF-A0AAU5KAU7-F1
#
_cell.length_a   1.000
_cell.length_b   1.000
_cell.length_c   1.000
_cell.angle_alpha   90.00
_cell.angle_beta   90.00
_cell.angle_gamma   90.00
#
_symmetry.space_group_name_H-M   'P 1'
#
loop_
_entity.id
_entity.type
_entity.pdbx_description
1 polymer ?
#
loop_
_entity_poly.entity_id
_entity_poly.type
_entity_poly.pdbx_seq_one_letter_code
_entity_poly.pdbx_strand_id
1 'polypeptide(L)'
;MGHRHIVCADLLVCPDMGALTNLHDERPHTGEDGTPITLAERCHATGGLFRTTLGELREELGYGRLGRHVLAEAAESLTLEGLGWFPSWRLSPRNDKPHKDQELWVFARDGGLRCQIICAIQEPDDCDVPAVLNGLLTGRPQDLSPEDKLDLIREILGL
;
A
#
# COMPACT_ATOMS: atom_id res chain seq x y z
N MET A 1 -48.93 9.33 35.63
CA MET A 1 -48.55 8.48 34.47
C MET A 1 -48.32 9.44 33.31
N GLY A 2 -47.14 9.77 32.84
CA GLY A 2 -45.83 9.14 32.88
C GLY A 2 -45.19 9.51 31.54
N HIS A 3 -44.28 10.48 31.57
CA HIS A 3 -43.65 11.15 30.42
C HIS A 3 -42.99 10.21 29.41
N ARG A 4 -43.00 10.64 28.13
CA ARG A 4 -41.87 10.69 27.17
C ARG A 4 -42.41 11.24 25.82
N HIS A 5 -42.35 12.54 25.58
CA HIS A 5 -41.31 13.18 24.75
C HIS A 5 -40.19 12.25 24.30
N ILE A 6 -39.99 12.13 22.98
CA ILE A 6 -38.73 12.46 22.30
C ILE A 6 -39.12 13.02 20.92
N VAL A 7 -38.78 14.29 20.73
CA VAL A 7 -38.52 14.90 19.43
C VAL A 7 -37.07 14.54 19.11
N CYS A 8 -36.80 14.03 17.91
CA CYS A 8 -35.47 14.13 17.30
C CYS A 8 -35.65 14.54 15.84
N ALA A 9 -35.67 15.86 15.65
CA ALA A 9 -35.05 16.48 14.49
C ALA A 9 -33.52 16.44 14.66
N ASP A 10 -32.84 16.79 13.58
CA ASP A 10 -31.42 17.11 13.43
C ASP A 10 -30.44 16.01 12.98
N LEU A 11 -30.13 16.11 11.67
CA LEU A 11 -28.80 16.21 11.09
C LEU A 11 -27.67 15.37 11.75
N LEU A 12 -27.32 14.29 11.06
CA LEU A 12 -25.95 14.07 10.57
C LEU A 12 -26.13 13.40 9.21
N VAL A 13 -26.24 14.17 8.12
CA VAL A 13 -25.08 14.47 7.27
C VAL A 13 -24.08 13.32 7.37
N CYS A 14 -24.24 12.34 6.47
CA CYS A 14 -23.13 11.47 6.12
C CYS A 14 -21.94 12.38 5.83
N PRO A 15 -20.80 12.28 6.53
CA PRO A 15 -19.59 12.85 6.00
C PRO A 15 -19.36 12.12 4.68
N ASP A 16 -19.51 12.90 3.62
CA ASP A 16 -18.83 12.78 2.34
C ASP A 16 -17.80 11.65 2.34
N MET A 17 -18.14 10.50 1.75
CA MET A 17 -17.14 9.53 1.30
C MET A 17 -16.50 10.01 -0.02
N GLY A 18 -16.26 11.32 -0.15
CA GLY A 18 -15.14 11.86 -0.91
C GLY A 18 -14.01 12.09 0.10
N ALA A 19 -12.86 11.43 0.02
CA ALA A 19 -12.06 11.21 -1.16
C ALA A 19 -11.14 10.00 -0.94
N LEU A 20 -11.42 8.89 -1.64
CA LEU A 20 -10.35 7.98 -2.10
C LEU A 20 -9.96 8.28 -3.55
N THR A 21 -10.32 9.47 -4.04
CA THR A 21 -9.66 10.07 -5.20
C THR A 21 -8.26 10.45 -4.77
N ASN A 22 -7.32 9.53 -4.99
CA ASN A 22 -5.93 9.87 -5.27
C ASN A 22 -5.96 10.85 -6.46
N LEU A 23 -6.10 12.15 -6.14
CA LEU A 23 -5.68 13.21 -7.02
C LEU A 23 -4.23 12.90 -7.37
N HIS A 24 -3.96 12.80 -8.67
CA HIS A 24 -2.60 12.79 -9.20
C HIS A 24 -1.86 13.94 -8.52
N ASP A 25 -0.95 13.62 -7.61
CA ASP A 25 -0.03 14.60 -7.06
C ASP A 25 1.06 14.79 -8.12
N GLU A 26 0.81 15.69 -9.08
CA GLU A 26 1.79 16.12 -10.08
C GLU A 26 2.88 17.02 -9.45
N ARG A 27 3.32 16.72 -8.23
CA ARG A 27 4.35 17.48 -7.54
C ARG A 27 5.63 16.66 -7.45
N PRO A 28 6.80 17.23 -7.81
CA PRO A 28 8.06 16.60 -7.47
C PRO A 28 8.12 16.41 -5.96
N HIS A 29 8.30 15.16 -5.52
CA HIS A 29 8.43 14.80 -4.12
C HIS A 29 9.84 15.23 -3.63
N THR A 30 10.00 16.52 -3.39
CA THR A 30 11.19 17.09 -2.75
C THR A 30 11.04 17.05 -1.23
N GLY A 31 12.06 16.56 -0.54
CA GLY A 31 12.13 16.58 0.93
C GLY A 31 12.20 18.01 1.46
N GLU A 32 12.12 18.17 2.78
CA GLU A 32 12.18 19.49 3.43
C GLU A 32 13.42 20.31 3.05
N ASP A 33 14.49 19.62 2.60
CA ASP A 33 15.76 20.20 2.16
C ASP A 33 15.95 20.30 0.63
N GLY A 34 14.91 20.02 -0.18
CA GLY A 34 14.99 20.04 -1.64
C GLY A 34 15.76 18.86 -2.26
N THR A 35 16.13 17.86 -1.46
CA THR A 35 16.70 16.59 -1.92
C THR A 35 15.57 15.72 -2.48
N PRO A 36 15.76 15.01 -3.61
CA PRO A 36 14.77 14.04 -4.08
C PRO A 36 14.51 12.99 -3.00
N ILE A 37 13.25 12.82 -2.60
CA ILE A 37 12.84 11.80 -1.63
C ILE A 37 12.99 10.43 -2.31
N THR A 38 13.63 9.48 -1.64
CA THR A 38 13.77 8.10 -2.13
C THR A 38 12.43 7.37 -2.15
N LEU A 39 12.33 6.29 -2.94
CA LEU A 39 11.11 5.47 -2.96
C LEU A 39 10.83 4.87 -1.58
N ALA A 40 11.89 4.48 -0.86
CA ALA A 40 11.79 3.98 0.51
C ALA A 40 11.20 5.02 1.47
N GLU A 41 11.70 6.26 1.46
CA GLU A 41 11.18 7.34 2.30
C GLU A 41 9.72 7.65 1.98
N ARG A 42 9.34 7.69 0.69
CA ARG A 42 7.93 7.85 0.30
C ARG A 42 7.08 6.68 0.80
N CYS A 43 7.59 5.46 0.72
CA CYS A 43 6.90 4.28 1.22
C CYS A 43 6.67 4.38 2.74
N HIS A 44 7.69 4.75 3.51
CA HIS A 44 7.55 4.94 4.95
C HIS A 44 6.59 6.09 5.31
N ALA A 45 6.66 7.22 4.59
CA ALA A 45 5.76 8.36 4.80
C ALA A 45 4.27 8.04 4.52
N THR A 46 4.00 7.06 3.66
CA THR A 46 2.65 6.58 3.33
C THR A 46 2.19 5.40 4.21
N GLY A 47 2.88 5.12 5.32
CA GLY A 47 2.53 4.01 6.21
C GLY A 47 3.00 2.64 5.70
N GLY A 48 4.02 2.62 4.84
CA GLY A 48 4.67 1.41 4.30
C GLY A 48 3.98 0.78 3.09
N LEU A 49 3.04 1.49 2.44
CA LEU A 49 2.39 1.06 1.21
C LEU A 49 1.93 2.27 0.39
N PHE A 50 2.31 2.32 -0.88
CA PHE A 50 1.80 3.32 -1.82
C PHE A 50 1.54 2.73 -3.20
N ARG A 51 0.78 3.47 -4.00
CA ARG A 51 0.48 3.14 -5.39
C ARG A 51 1.25 4.08 -6.31
N THR A 52 1.78 3.54 -7.40
CA THR A 52 2.47 4.29 -8.45
C THR A 52 2.23 3.65 -9.82
N THR A 53 2.69 4.31 -10.87
CA THR A 53 2.66 3.80 -12.24
C THR A 53 4.05 3.39 -12.72
N LEU A 54 4.13 2.53 -13.74
CA LEU A 54 5.41 2.24 -14.39
C LEU A 54 6.05 3.49 -15.01
N GLY A 55 5.23 4.46 -15.44
CA GLY A 55 5.70 5.75 -15.95
C GLY A 55 6.47 6.54 -14.89
N GLU A 56 5.85 6.74 -13.73
CA GLU A 56 6.42 7.44 -12.56
C GLU A 56 7.68 6.73 -12.06
N LEU A 57 7.61 5.41 -11.84
CA LEU A 57 8.75 4.63 -11.36
C LEU A 57 9.96 4.74 -12.29
N ARG A 58 9.72 4.71 -13.61
CA ARG A 58 10.78 4.89 -14.61
C ARG A 58 11.40 6.29 -14.53
N GLU A 59 10.59 7.33 -14.38
CA GLU A 59 11.04 8.72 -14.33
C GLU A 59 11.86 9.00 -13.08
N GLU A 60 11.42 8.47 -11.92
CA GLU A 60 12.14 8.57 -10.65
C GLU A 60 13.49 7.85 -10.67
N LEU A 61 13.57 6.73 -11.38
CA LEU A 61 14.82 6.00 -11.61
C LEU A 61 15.70 6.62 -12.73
N GLY A 62 15.23 7.68 -13.40
CA GLY A 62 15.99 8.41 -14.42
C GLY A 62 16.01 7.78 -15.83
N TYR A 63 15.11 6.85 -16.12
CA TYR A 63 15.09 6.15 -17.41
C TYR A 63 14.20 6.84 -18.46
N GLY A 64 14.66 6.88 -19.72
CA GLY A 64 13.96 7.55 -20.83
C GLY A 64 12.92 6.70 -21.60
N ARG A 65 12.91 5.36 -21.43
CA ARG A 65 11.97 4.45 -22.12
C ARG A 65 11.58 3.27 -21.24
N LEU A 66 10.38 2.73 -21.40
CA LEU A 66 9.96 1.46 -20.79
C LEU A 66 10.36 0.29 -21.70
N GLY A 67 11.10 -0.66 -21.16
CA GLY A 67 11.48 -1.89 -21.85
C GLY A 67 11.82 -2.99 -20.85
N ARG A 68 11.97 -4.23 -21.31
CA ARG A 68 12.22 -5.41 -20.46
C ARG A 68 13.40 -5.24 -19.49
N HIS A 69 14.45 -4.54 -19.93
CA HIS A 69 15.65 -4.28 -19.12
C HIS A 69 15.35 -3.27 -18.01
N VAL A 70 14.55 -2.25 -18.30
CA VAL A 70 14.12 -1.24 -17.33
C VAL A 70 13.20 -1.82 -16.27
N LEU A 71 12.36 -2.81 -16.61
CA LEU A 71 11.54 -3.51 -15.62
C LEU A 71 12.41 -4.31 -14.63
N ALA A 72 13.43 -5.00 -15.13
CA ALA A 72 14.37 -5.75 -14.29
C ALA A 72 15.21 -4.82 -13.41
N GLU A 73 15.72 -3.71 -13.97
CA GLU A 73 16.46 -2.69 -13.21
C GLU A 73 15.57 -2.02 -12.17
N ALA A 74 14.30 -1.70 -12.49
CA ALA A 74 13.36 -1.16 -11.51
C ALA A 74 13.07 -2.14 -10.37
N ALA A 75 12.90 -3.43 -10.68
CA ALA A 75 12.76 -4.47 -9.67
C ALA A 75 14.01 -4.60 -8.77
N GLU A 76 15.21 -4.50 -9.36
CA GLU A 76 16.48 -4.52 -8.64
C GLU A 76 16.64 -3.29 -7.74
N SER A 77 16.35 -2.08 -8.24
CA SER A 77 16.40 -0.84 -7.46
C SER A 77 15.44 -0.88 -6.27
N LEU A 78 14.19 -1.28 -6.49
CA LEU A 78 13.22 -1.46 -5.40
C LEU A 78 13.73 -2.46 -4.35
N THR A 79 14.31 -3.57 -4.79
CA THR A 79 14.86 -4.59 -3.87
C THR A 79 16.03 -4.04 -3.05
N LEU A 80 16.94 -3.27 -3.67
CA LEU A 80 18.07 -2.63 -2.98
C LEU A 80 17.60 -1.61 -1.93
N GLU A 81 16.47 -0.95 -2.18
CA GLU A 81 15.83 -0.02 -1.24
C GLU A 81 14.99 -0.73 -0.15
N GLY A 82 14.98 -2.06 -0.10
CA GLY A 82 14.20 -2.82 0.87
C GLY A 82 12.69 -2.79 0.60
N LEU A 83 12.31 -2.57 -0.67
CA LEU A 83 10.93 -2.51 -1.11
C LEU A 83 10.53 -3.77 -1.89
N GLY A 84 9.23 -4.03 -1.86
CA GLY A 84 8.56 -5.05 -2.67
C GLY A 84 7.47 -4.42 -3.51
N TRP A 85 6.95 -5.17 -4.48
CA TRP A 85 5.85 -4.71 -5.32
C TRP A 85 4.80 -5.78 -5.53
N PHE A 86 3.58 -5.35 -5.82
CA PHE A 86 2.53 -6.22 -6.32
C PHE A 86 1.65 -5.52 -7.36
N PRO A 87 1.13 -6.25 -8.36
CA PRO A 87 1.39 -7.66 -8.61
C PRO A 87 2.74 -7.92 -9.31
N SER A 88 3.39 -9.03 -8.97
CA SER A 88 4.78 -9.36 -9.34
C SER A 88 5.05 -9.36 -10.84
N TRP A 89 4.05 -9.77 -11.64
CA TRP A 89 4.14 -9.81 -13.10
C TRP A 89 4.34 -8.44 -13.75
N ARG A 90 4.05 -7.32 -13.07
CA ARG A 90 4.20 -5.97 -13.63
C ARG A 90 5.65 -5.61 -13.94
N LEU A 91 6.58 -5.96 -13.06
CA LEU A 91 8.02 -5.77 -13.24
C LEU A 91 8.71 -7.05 -13.75
N SER A 92 7.95 -8.07 -14.14
CA SER A 92 8.52 -9.27 -14.72
C SER A 92 9.07 -8.99 -16.13
N PRO A 93 10.22 -9.58 -16.50
CA PRO A 93 10.69 -9.54 -17.89
C PRO A 93 9.75 -10.25 -18.87
N ARG A 94 8.77 -11.02 -18.36
CA ARG A 94 7.69 -11.65 -19.15
C ARG A 94 6.52 -10.70 -19.45
N ASN A 95 6.54 -9.47 -18.93
CA ASN A 95 5.59 -8.45 -19.31
C ASN A 95 5.92 -7.96 -20.73
N ASP A 96 5.32 -8.61 -21.73
CA ASP A 96 5.63 -8.37 -23.15
C ASP A 96 5.15 -6.99 -23.65
N LYS A 97 4.24 -6.35 -22.92
CA LYS A 97 3.64 -5.05 -23.26
C LYS A 97 3.57 -4.15 -22.03
N PRO A 98 4.73 -3.69 -21.50
CA PRO A 98 4.74 -2.73 -20.42
C PRO A 98 4.15 -1.41 -20.93
N HIS A 99 3.25 -0.84 -20.15
CA HIS A 99 2.60 0.43 -20.48
C HIS A 99 2.75 1.39 -19.30
N LYS A 100 2.99 2.66 -19.59
CA LYS A 100 3.29 3.68 -18.56
C LYS A 100 2.16 3.82 -17.53
N ASP A 101 0.91 3.71 -17.96
CA ASP A 101 -0.27 3.84 -17.09
C ASP A 101 -0.58 2.54 -16.31
N GLN A 102 0.29 1.52 -16.38
CA GLN A 102 0.12 0.32 -15.56
C GLN A 102 0.44 0.64 -14.10
N GLU A 103 -0.58 0.52 -13.26
CA GLU A 103 -0.43 0.67 -11.82
C GLU A 103 0.22 -0.57 -11.18
N LEU A 104 1.06 -0.30 -10.19
CA LEU A 104 1.57 -1.26 -9.23
C LEU A 104 1.56 -0.64 -7.83
N TRP A 105 1.51 -1.51 -6.85
CA TRP A 105 1.68 -1.17 -5.46
C TRP A 105 3.11 -1.47 -5.05
N VAL A 106 3.69 -0.58 -4.24
CA VAL A 106 5.02 -0.72 -3.66
C VAL A 106 4.87 -0.70 -2.15
N PHE A 107 5.54 -1.63 -1.47
CA PHE A 107 5.42 -1.83 -0.03
C PHE A 107 6.78 -2.04 0.62
N ALA A 108 6.90 -1.71 1.90
CA ALA A 108 8.11 -1.96 2.68
C ALA A 108 8.28 -3.46 2.96
N ARG A 109 9.47 -4.02 2.70
CA ARG A 109 9.83 -5.40 3.09
C ARG A 109 10.44 -5.43 4.50
N ASP A 110 9.68 -4.92 5.45
CA ASP A 110 10.04 -4.82 6.86
C ASP A 110 9.85 -6.14 7.64
N GLY A 111 9.35 -7.19 6.99
CA GLY A 111 9.02 -8.46 7.64
C GLY A 111 7.73 -8.41 8.46
N GLY A 112 7.00 -7.28 8.45
CA GLY A 112 5.72 -7.12 9.11
C GLY A 112 4.60 -7.94 8.45
N LEU A 113 3.45 -7.99 9.13
CA LEU A 113 2.32 -8.82 8.71
C LEU A 113 1.88 -8.56 7.26
N ARG A 114 1.83 -7.29 6.83
CA ARG A 114 1.54 -6.91 5.44
C ARG A 114 2.51 -7.55 4.45
N CYS A 115 3.81 -7.45 4.70
CA CYS A 115 4.83 -8.05 3.86
C CYS A 115 4.63 -9.57 3.79
N GLN A 116 4.38 -10.22 4.92
CA GLN A 116 4.15 -11.66 4.99
C GLN A 116 2.92 -12.10 4.20
N ILE A 117 1.79 -11.39 4.30
CA ILE A 117 0.57 -11.69 3.54
C ILE A 117 0.83 -11.55 2.04
N ILE A 118 1.44 -10.44 1.62
CA ILE A 118 1.69 -10.19 0.20
C ILE A 118 2.64 -11.25 -0.38
N CYS A 119 3.70 -11.60 0.35
CA CYS A 119 4.57 -12.72 -0.02
C CYS A 119 3.78 -14.02 -0.11
N ALA A 120 2.89 -14.33 0.84
CA ALA A 120 2.11 -15.56 0.82
C ALA A 120 1.14 -15.67 -0.36
N ILE A 121 0.64 -14.55 -0.87
CA ILE A 121 -0.23 -14.52 -2.06
C ILE A 121 0.60 -14.64 -3.34
N GLN A 122 1.76 -13.98 -3.41
CA GLN A 122 2.56 -13.89 -4.64
C GLN A 122 3.52 -15.08 -4.82
N GLU A 123 4.06 -15.62 -3.73
CA GLU A 123 5.10 -16.65 -3.67
C GLU A 123 4.68 -17.73 -2.65
N PRO A 124 3.56 -18.45 -2.88
CA PRO A 124 3.02 -19.41 -1.91
C PRO A 124 3.96 -20.58 -1.63
N ASP A 125 4.86 -20.92 -2.57
CA ASP A 125 5.81 -22.02 -2.41
C ASP A 125 6.96 -21.67 -1.44
N ASP A 126 7.23 -20.38 -1.22
CA ASP A 126 8.33 -19.89 -0.39
C ASP A 126 7.89 -19.51 1.03
N CYS A 127 6.65 -19.83 1.42
CA CYS A 127 6.10 -19.47 2.72
C CYS A 127 5.11 -20.52 3.28
N ASP A 128 4.95 -20.53 4.60
CA ASP A 128 3.88 -21.29 5.25
C ASP A 128 2.56 -20.51 5.14
N VAL A 129 1.91 -20.62 3.97
CA VAL A 129 0.65 -19.91 3.68
C VAL A 129 -0.41 -20.15 4.77
N PRO A 130 -0.69 -21.40 5.22
CA PRO A 130 -1.61 -21.62 6.32
C PRO A 130 -1.21 -20.88 7.60
N ALA A 131 0.06 -20.88 8.00
CA ALA A 131 0.49 -20.18 9.21
C ALA A 131 0.33 -18.65 9.08
N VAL A 132 0.68 -18.07 7.93
CA VAL A 132 0.53 -16.61 7.68
C VAL A 132 -0.95 -16.21 7.67
N LEU A 133 -1.80 -16.96 6.96
CA LEU A 133 -3.23 -16.64 6.86
C LEU A 133 -3.98 -16.94 8.15
N ASN A 134 -3.63 -18.02 8.87
CA ASN A 134 -4.18 -18.27 10.20
C ASN A 134 -3.65 -17.26 11.21
N GLY A 135 -2.44 -16.74 11.02
CA GLY A 135 -1.88 -15.59 11.73
C GLY A 135 -2.81 -14.38 11.72
N LEU A 136 -3.48 -14.14 10.59
CA LEU A 136 -4.52 -13.08 10.47
C LEU A 136 -5.77 -13.34 11.31
N LEU A 137 -6.03 -14.61 11.64
CA LEU A 137 -7.19 -15.05 12.42
C LEU A 137 -6.85 -15.18 13.91
N THR A 138 -5.62 -15.58 14.25
CA THR A 138 -5.11 -15.65 15.63
C THR A 138 -4.84 -14.25 16.15
N GLY A 139 -5.89 -13.63 16.69
CA GLY A 139 -5.88 -12.22 17.12
C GLY A 139 -7.14 -11.45 16.71
N ARG A 140 -8.06 -12.06 15.96
CA ARG A 140 -9.40 -11.48 15.72
C ARG A 140 -10.42 -12.10 16.67
N PRO A 141 -10.72 -11.47 17.81
CA PRO A 141 -12.00 -11.70 18.49
C PRO A 141 -13.12 -11.55 17.46
N GLN A 142 -13.96 -12.57 17.33
CA GLN A 142 -15.17 -12.49 16.50
C GLN A 142 -16.11 -11.36 17.00
N ASP A 143 -15.90 -10.92 18.25
CA ASP A 143 -16.60 -9.81 18.92
C ASP A 143 -15.60 -8.71 19.39
N LEU A 144 -14.84 -8.11 18.47
CA LEU A 144 -14.02 -6.93 18.80
C LEU A 144 -14.90 -5.75 19.20
N SER A 145 -14.60 -5.12 20.35
CA SER A 145 -15.20 -3.82 20.71
C SER A 145 -14.82 -2.77 19.64
N PRO A 146 -15.56 -1.66 19.52
CA PRO A 146 -15.16 -0.55 18.66
C PRO A 146 -13.76 -0.01 18.94
N GLU A 147 -13.30 -0.04 20.20
CA GLU A 147 -11.94 0.37 20.56
C GLU A 147 -10.91 -0.63 20.06
N ASP A 148 -11.14 -1.93 20.26
CA ASP A 148 -10.21 -2.97 19.83
C ASP A 148 -10.07 -3.02 18.29
N LYS A 149 -11.14 -2.67 17.54
CA LYS A 149 -11.08 -2.53 16.08
C LYS A 149 -10.15 -1.38 15.67
N LEU A 150 -10.19 -0.27 16.38
CA LEU A 150 -9.34 0.88 16.10
C LEU A 150 -7.87 0.56 16.41
N ASP A 151 -7.60 -0.16 17.49
CA ASP A 151 -6.25 -0.59 17.83
C ASP A 151 -5.69 -1.59 16.83
N LEU A 152 -6.52 -2.54 16.35
CA LEU A 152 -6.12 -3.46 15.28
C LEU A 152 -5.84 -2.72 13.96
N ILE A 153 -6.63 -1.70 13.63
CA ILE A 153 -6.39 -0.87 12.43
C ILE A 153 -5.07 -0.11 12.57
N ARG A 154 -4.77 0.44 13.76
CA ARG A 154 -3.48 1.10 14.03
C ARG A 154 -2.31 0.15 13.87
N GLU A 155 -2.41 -1.06 14.42
CA GLU A 155 -1.38 -2.11 14.26
C GLU A 155 -1.15 -2.47 12.79
N ILE A 156 -2.21 -2.67 12.01
CA ILE A 156 -2.12 -2.96 10.56
C ILE A 156 -1.48 -1.80 9.79
N LEU A 157 -1.77 -0.56 10.19
CA LEU A 157 -1.21 0.65 9.57
C LEU A 157 0.19 1.01 10.08
N GLY A 158 0.69 0.37 11.14
CA GLY A 158 1.97 0.69 11.78
C GLY A 158 1.97 2.03 12.52
N LEU A 159 0.83 2.42 13.10
CA LEU A 159 0.60 3.67 13.85
C LEU A 159 0.66 3.47 15.37
#